data_AF-A0A7Y2ECC0-F1
#
_entry.id   AF-A0A7Y2ECC0-F1
#
_cell.length_a   1.000
_cell.length_b   1.000
_cell.length_c   1.000
_cell.angle_alpha   90.00
_cell.angle_beta   90.00
_cell.angle_gamma   90.00
#
_symmetry.space_group_name_H-M   'P 1'
#
loop_
_entity.id
_entity.type
_entity.pdbx_description
1 polymer ?
#
loop_
_entity_poly.entity_id
_entity_poly.type
_entity_poly.pdbx_seq_one_letter_code
_entity_poly.pdbx_strand_id
1 'polypeptide(L)' 'MHWHENASPEELRAASHVVDHNAAEITCPACGMIFATGPKECPDCGLGLG' A
#
# COMPACT_ATOMS: atom_id res chain seq x y z
N MET A 1 9.65 14.23 -23.67
CA MET A 1 8.89 13.63 -22.57
C MET A 1 8.49 14.74 -21.62
N HIS A 2 7.22 15.15 -21.60
CA HIS A 2 6.70 16.13 -20.64
C HIS A 2 6.10 15.33 -19.48
N TRP A 3 6.84 15.21 -18.38
CA TRP A 3 6.26 14.77 -17.11
C TRP A 3 5.43 15.95 -16.61
N HIS A 4 4.15 16.01 -16.99
CA HIS A 4 3.28 17.06 -16.49
C HIS A 4 3.06 16.86 -15.00
N GLU A 5 3.65 17.80 -14.27
CA GLU A 5 3.39 18.18 -12.90
C GLU A 5 1.89 18.46 -12.69
N ASN A 6 1.38 17.99 -11.55
CA ASN A 6 0.00 18.07 -11.03
C ASN A 6 -0.86 16.82 -11.24
N ALA A 7 -0.57 15.76 -10.46
CA ALA A 7 -1.61 14.81 -10.08
C ALA A 7 -2.81 15.60 -9.55
N SER A 8 -3.99 15.38 -10.13
CA SER A 8 -5.21 16.08 -9.75
C SER A 8 -5.55 15.79 -8.28
N PRO A 9 -6.27 16.70 -7.57
CA PRO A 9 -6.66 16.47 -6.17
C PRO A 9 -7.41 15.15 -5.94
N GLU A 10 -8.13 14.65 -6.95
CA GLU A 10 -8.77 13.34 -6.92
C GLU A 10 -7.79 12.18 -7.01
N GLU A 11 -6.77 12.26 -7.88
CA GLU A 11 -5.70 11.27 -7.97
C GLU A 11 -4.87 11.22 -6.68
N LEU A 12 -4.62 12.38 -6.06
CA LEU A 12 -3.95 12.47 -4.75
C LEU A 12 -4.81 11.86 -3.64
N ARG A 13 -6.13 12.06 -3.65
CA ARG A 13 -7.05 11.42 -2.69
C ARG A 13 -7.12 9.91 -2.89
N ALA A 14 -7.17 9.44 -4.14
CA ALA A 14 -7.16 8.03 -4.46
C ALA A 14 -5.85 7.38 -3.98
N ALA A 15 -4.71 8.02 -4.23
CA ALA A 15 -3.41 7.55 -3.75
C ALA A 15 -3.32 7.51 -2.21
N SER A 16 -3.91 8.49 -1.52
CA SER A 16 -3.89 8.58 -0.06
C SER A 16 -4.76 7.52 0.64
N HIS A 17 -5.63 6.81 -0.10
CA HIS A 17 -6.48 5.73 0.41
C HIS A 17 -5.88 4.32 0.20
N VAL A 18 -4.77 4.18 -0.53
CA VAL A 18 -4.22 2.86 -0.87
C VAL A 18 -3.49 2.20 0.30
N VAL A 19 -3.02 2.99 1.29
CA VAL A 19 -2.29 2.46 2.44
C VAL A 19 -2.73 3.17 3.72
N ASP A 20 -3.69 2.57 4.43
CA ASP A 20 -3.99 2.95 5.80
C ASP A 20 -2.94 2.30 6.73
N HIS A 21 -1.91 3.07 7.09
CA HIS A 21 -0.86 2.62 8.01
C HIS A 21 -1.37 2.36 9.43
N ASN A 22 -2.59 2.78 9.77
CA ASN A 22 -3.20 2.62 11.08
C ASN A 22 -4.31 1.55 11.09
N ALA A 23 -4.56 0.89 9.96
CA ALA A 23 -5.46 -0.25 9.90
C ALA A 23 -4.88 -1.41 10.74
N ALA A 24 -5.75 -2.16 11.41
CA ALA A 24 -5.35 -3.35 12.16
C ALA A 24 -4.88 -4.50 11.24
N GLU A 25 -5.17 -4.40 9.95
CA GLU A 25 -4.88 -5.39 8.91
C GLU A 25 -4.35 -4.69 7.65
N ILE A 26 -3.41 -5.34 6.98
CA ILE A 26 -2.81 -4.90 5.72
C ILE A 26 -3.00 -5.97 4.66
N THR A 27 -3.19 -5.54 3.41
CA THR A 27 -3.20 -6.42 2.24
C THR A 27 -1.80 -6.44 1.61
N CYS A 28 -1.23 -7.63 1.40
CA CYS A 28 0.05 -7.79 0.71
C CYS A 28 -0.05 -7.22 -0.71
N PRO A 29 0.78 -6.25 -1.10
CA PRO A 29 0.73 -5.70 -2.46
C PRO A 29 1.26 -6.68 -3.51
N ALA A 30 2.00 -7.72 -3.12
CA ALA A 30 2.52 -8.73 -4.05
C ALA A 30 1.54 -9.88 -4.29
N CYS A 31 0.97 -10.47 -3.24
CA CYS A 31 0.12 -11.66 -3.35
C CYS A 31 -1.35 -11.43 -3.01
N GLY A 32 -1.71 -10.28 -2.43
CA GLY A 32 -3.08 -9.98 -2.01
C GLY A 32 -3.52 -10.62 -0.69
N MET A 33 -2.65 -11.33 0.05
CA MET A 33 -3.00 -11.86 1.37
C MET A 33 -3.31 -10.73 2.35
N ILE A 34 -4.38 -10.87 3.12
CA ILE A 34 -4.74 -9.97 4.22
C ILE A 34 -4.20 -10.55 5.53
N PHE A 35 -3.46 -9.77 6.30
CA PHE A 35 -2.90 -10.16 7.59
C PHE A 35 -2.77 -8.96 8.53
N ALA A 36 -2.62 -9.21 9.83
CA ALA A 36 -2.51 -8.14 10.83
C ALA A 36 -1.32 -7.21 10.54
N THR A 37 -1.46 -5.92 10.83
CA THR A 37 -0.34 -4.97 10.80
C THR A 37 0.66 -5.27 11.92
N GLY A 38 1.96 -5.13 11.63
CA GLY A 38 3.05 -5.43 12.57
C GLY A 38 4.12 -6.42 12.09
N PRO A 39 3.80 -7.47 11.31
CA PRO A 39 4.81 -8.33 10.69
C PRO A 39 5.70 -7.53 9.74
N LYS A 40 7.00 -7.80 9.76
CA LYS A 40 7.99 -7.19 8.83
C LYS A 40 8.04 -7.90 7.47
N GLU A 41 7.30 -8.98 7.33
CA GLU A 41 7.28 -9.84 6.15
C GLU A 41 5.88 -10.43 5.98
N CYS A 42 5.45 -10.62 4.73
CA CYS A 42 4.21 -11.31 4.40
C CYS A 42 4.34 -12.81 4.70
N PRO A 43 3.44 -13.39 5.52
CA PRO A 43 3.53 -14.79 5.93
C PRO A 43 3.26 -15.82 4.81
N ASP A 44 2.73 -15.37 3.67
CA ASP A 44 2.42 -16.24 2.52
C ASP A 44 3.57 -16.31 1.51
N CYS A 45 4.04 -15.14 1.07
CA CYS A 45 4.94 -15.01 -0.06
C CYS A 45 6.36 -14.58 0.32
N GLY A 46 6.59 -14.20 1.59
CA GLY A 46 7.90 -13.75 2.05
C GLY A 46 8.29 -12.33 1.60
N LEU A 47 7.34 -11.51 1.13
CA LEU A 47 7.63 -10.11 0.80
C LEU A 47 8.00 -9.32 2.06
N GLY A 48 9.17 -8.69 2.08
CA GLY A 48 9.56 -7.74 3.13
C GLY A 48 8.74 -6.44 3.09
N LEU A 49 8.17 -6.06 4.23
CA LEU A 49 7.30 -4.90 4.43
C LEU A 49 7.97 -3.82 5.33
N GLY A 50 9.29 -3.95 5.49
CA GLY A 50 10.10 -3.18 6.44
C GLY A 50 10.27 -1.71 6.12
#